data_AF-A0A0N9UB22-F1
#
_entry.id   AF-A0A0N9UB22-F1
#
_cell.length_a   1.000
_cell.length_b   1.000
_cell.length_c   1.000
_cell.angle_alpha   90.00
_cell.angle_beta   90.00
_cell.angle_gamma   90.00
#
_symmetry.space_group_name_H-M   'P 1'
#
loop_
_entity.id
_entity.type
_entity.pdbx_description
1 polymer ?
#
loop_
_entity_poly.entity_id
_entity_poly.type
_entity_poly.pdbx_seq_one_letter_code
_entity_poly.pdbx_strand_id
1 'polypeptide(L)'
;MKIANITAAVAILLWFGLAILGRNLLIDALTDDVPDWPTVSSIDFGIILPMSLASALLAWAWLCNGFLRRPWALAVPSVMCLATMLPYFMVMGGGV
;
A
#
# COMPACT_ATOMS: atom_id res chain seq x y z
N MET A 1 -5.31 -6.80 21.18
CA MET A 1 -5.52 -5.50 20.50
C MET A 1 -4.22 -4.85 20.09
N LYS A 2 -3.22 -4.71 20.98
CA LYS A 2 -1.91 -4.09 20.66
C LYS A 2 -1.27 -4.64 19.36
N ILE A 3 -1.17 -5.96 19.22
CA ILE A 3 -0.56 -6.60 18.05
C ILE A 3 -1.33 -6.26 16.76
N ALA A 4 -2.67 -6.32 16.77
CA ALA A 4 -3.50 -6.01 15.61
C ALA A 4 -3.37 -4.55 15.15
N ASN A 5 -3.24 -3.61 16.09
CA ASN A 5 -2.99 -2.21 15.78
C ASN A 5 -1.58 -1.98 15.22
N ILE A 6 -0.57 -2.69 15.76
CA ILE A 6 0.80 -2.63 15.24
C ILE A 6 0.83 -3.16 13.80
N THR A 7 0.21 -4.32 13.52
CA THR A 7 0.18 -4.88 12.17
C THR A 7 -0.57 -3.98 11.19
N ALA A 8 -1.68 -3.38 11.62
CA ALA A 8 -2.41 -2.41 10.79
C ALA A 8 -1.56 -1.17 10.50
N ALA A 9 -0.89 -0.62 11.52
CA ALA A 9 -0.02 0.55 11.36
C ALA A 9 1.16 0.26 10.42
N VAL A 10 1.82 -0.89 10.58
CA VAL A 10 2.90 -1.33 9.70
C VAL A 10 2.40 -1.50 8.27
N ALA A 11 1.25 -2.14 8.06
CA ALA A 11 0.66 -2.31 6.73
C ALA A 11 0.36 -0.95 6.08
N ILE A 12 -0.27 -0.03 6.81
CA ILE A 12 -0.59 1.31 6.31
C ILE A 12 0.69 2.07 5.92
N LEU A 13 1.71 2.05 6.78
CA LEU A 13 2.98 2.72 6.53
C LEU A 13 3.69 2.15 5.29
N LEU A 14 3.69 0.83 5.13
CA LEU A 14 4.30 0.19 3.98
C LEU A 14 3.57 0.54 2.69
N TRP A 15 2.23 0.49 2.66
CA TRP A 15 1.45 0.89 1.48
C TRP A 15 1.62 2.36 1.13
N PHE A 16 1.67 3.23 2.14
CA PHE A 16 1.94 4.64 1.93
C PHE A 16 3.36 4.89 1.40
N GLY A 17 4.37 4.21 1.97
CA GLY A 17 5.74 4.25 1.48
C GLY A 17 5.86 3.77 0.04
N LEU A 18 5.10 2.75 -0.34
CA LEU A 18 5.06 2.23 -1.70
C LEU A 18 4.45 3.24 -2.69
N ALA A 19 3.42 3.99 -2.27
CA ALA A 19 2.86 5.09 -3.06
C ALA A 19 3.89 6.21 -3.31
N ILE A 20 4.69 6.54 -2.30
CA ILE A 20 5.76 7.55 -2.41
C ILE A 20 6.86 7.04 -3.35
N LEU A 21 7.26 5.78 -3.22
CA LEU A 21 8.25 5.17 -4.09
C LEU A 21 7.76 5.19 -5.55
N GLY A 22 6.54 4.73 -5.80
CA GLY A 22 5.94 4.76 -7.14
C GLY A 22 5.86 6.18 -7.71
N ARG A 23 5.49 7.18 -6.90
CA ARG A 23 5.51 8.59 -7.30
C ARG A 23 6.90 9.06 -7.72
N ASN A 24 7.94 8.72 -6.95
CA ASN A 24 9.30 9.14 -7.27
C ASN A 24 9.80 8.48 -8.57
N LEU A 25 9.54 7.18 -8.75
CA LEU A 25 9.87 6.46 -9.98
C LEU A 25 9.18 7.06 -11.21
N LEU A 26 7.92 7.49 -11.07
CA LEU A 26 7.18 8.15 -12.14
C LEU A 26 7.77 9.54 -12.48
N ILE A 27 8.23 10.29 -11.47
CA ILE A 27 8.88 11.60 -11.68
C ILE A 27 10.23 11.43 -12.37
N ASP A 28 11.02 10.44 -11.97
CA ASP A 28 12.30 10.14 -12.60
C ASP A 28 12.09 9.76 -14.07
N ALA A 29 11.13 8.87 -14.36
CA ALA A 29 10.80 8.48 -15.74
C ALA A 29 10.30 9.65 -16.61
N LEU A 30 9.56 10.61 -16.02
CA LEU A 30 9.14 11.84 -16.70
C LEU A 30 10.32 12.78 -16.97
N THR A 31 11.33 12.79 -16.09
CA THR A 31 12.50 13.66 -16.21
C THR A 31 13.51 13.10 -17.22
N ASP A 32 13.61 11.77 -17.32
CA ASP A 32 14.47 11.05 -18.26
C ASP A 32 13.87 10.90 -19.67
N ASP A 33 12.72 11.54 -19.93
CA ASP A 33 12.01 11.57 -21.22
C ASP A 33 11.78 10.15 -21.81
N VAL A 34 11.42 9.21 -20.92
CA VAL A 34 11.21 7.81 -21.31
C VAL A 34 10.00 7.72 -22.25
N PRO A 35 10.17 7.24 -23.49
CA PRO A 35 9.07 7.14 -24.44
C PRO A 35 7.95 6.25 -23.88
N ASP A 36 6.70 6.67 -24.10
CA ASP A 36 5.49 5.97 -23.67
C ASP A 36 5.30 5.83 -22.14
N TRP A 37 6.05 6.58 -21.33
CA TRP A 37 5.87 6.68 -19.88
C TRP A 37 5.47 8.10 -19.42
N PRO A 38 4.66 8.22 -18.36
CA PRO A 38 4.02 7.16 -17.60
C PRO A 38 2.72 6.66 -18.26
N THR A 39 2.49 5.35 -18.22
CA THR A 39 1.22 4.75 -18.65
C THR A 39 0.16 4.88 -17.55
N VAL A 40 -1.12 4.85 -17.92
CA VAL A 40 -2.22 4.85 -16.93
C VAL A 40 -2.07 3.69 -15.94
N SER A 41 -1.64 2.52 -16.42
CA SER A 41 -1.40 1.35 -15.58
C SER A 41 -0.25 1.52 -14.59
N SER A 42 0.82 2.25 -14.95
CA SER A 42 1.92 2.51 -14.01
C SER A 42 1.53 3.49 -12.92
N ILE A 43 0.65 4.46 -13.21
CA ILE A 43 0.06 5.37 -12.20
C ILE A 43 -0.91 4.60 -11.28
N ASP A 44 -1.78 3.77 -11.86
CA ASP A 44 -2.74 2.96 -11.11
C ASP A 44 -2.03 2.02 -10.14
N PHE A 45 -1.04 1.30 -10.64
CA PHE A 45 -0.27 0.34 -9.85
C PHE A 45 0.68 1.04 -8.86
N GLY A 46 1.37 2.10 -9.28
CA GLY A 46 2.40 2.75 -8.47
C GLY A 46 1.88 3.71 -7.40
N ILE A 47 0.70 4.30 -7.59
CA ILE A 47 0.19 5.36 -6.69
C ILE A 47 -1.22 5.04 -6.20
N ILE A 48 -2.18 4.82 -7.10
CA ILE A 48 -3.61 4.78 -6.75
C ILE A 48 -3.93 3.55 -5.90
N LEU A 49 -3.49 2.38 -6.32
CA LEU A 49 -3.76 1.13 -5.60
C LEU A 49 -3.10 1.13 -4.21
N PRO A 50 -1.82 1.53 -4.04
CA PRO A 50 -1.21 1.68 -2.73
C PRO A 50 -1.93 2.68 -1.82
N MET A 51 -2.31 3.86 -2.32
CA MET A 51 -3.02 4.86 -1.52
C MET A 51 -4.42 4.41 -1.12
N SER A 52 -5.15 3.76 -2.01
CA SER A 52 -6.50 3.26 -1.73
C SER A 52 -6.49 2.16 -0.68
N LEU A 53 -5.53 1.23 -0.72
CA LEU A 53 -5.36 0.19 0.30
C LEU A 53 -4.94 0.77 1.65
N ALA A 54 -3.99 1.72 1.68
CA ALA A 54 -3.62 2.41 2.92
C ALA A 54 -4.83 3.12 3.56
N SER A 55 -5.62 3.82 2.74
CA SER A 55 -6.82 4.55 3.19
C SER A 55 -7.91 3.60 3.68
N ALA A 56 -8.15 2.49 2.96
CA ALA A 56 -9.13 1.48 3.34
C ALA A 56 -8.76 0.79 4.65
N LEU A 57 -7.49 0.42 4.84
CA LEU A 57 -6.99 -0.13 6.11
C LEU A 57 -7.12 0.86 7.27
N LEU A 58 -6.83 2.14 7.03
CA LEU A 58 -6.96 3.17 8.06
C LEU A 58 -8.42 3.38 8.49
N ALA A 59 -9.34 3.44 7.52
CA ALA A 59 -10.78 3.50 7.79
C ALA A 59 -11.26 2.24 8.54
N TRP A 60 -10.78 1.06 8.14
CA TRP A 60 -11.12 -0.20 8.79
C TRP A 60 -10.57 -0.30 10.22
N ALA A 61 -9.36 0.19 10.46
CA ALA A 61 -8.78 0.31 11.80
C ALA A 61 -9.60 1.22 12.70
N TRP A 62 -10.09 2.35 12.17
CA TRP A 62 -11.00 3.25 12.86
C TRP A 62 -12.31 2.56 13.24
N LEU A 63 -12.95 1.86 12.29
CA LEU A 63 -14.20 1.13 12.54
C LEU A 63 -14.02 0.00 13.56
N CYS A 64 -12.91 -0.75 13.48
CA CYS A 64 -12.62 -1.85 14.39
C CYS A 64 -12.32 -1.38 15.81
N ASN A 65 -11.60 -0.27 15.97
CA ASN A 65 -11.28 0.31 17.27
C ASN A 65 -12.48 1.06 17.88
N GLY A 66 -13.29 1.73 17.06
CA GLY A 66 -14.45 2.52 17.50
C GLY A 66 -15.68 1.67 17.84
N PHE A 67 -16.07 0.75 16.96
CA PHE A 67 -17.36 0.06 17.05
C PHE A 67 -17.25 -1.41 17.44
N LEU A 68 -16.41 -2.17 16.74
CA LEU A 68 -16.41 -3.64 16.88
C LEU A 68 -15.61 -4.13 18.11
N ARG A 69 -14.62 -3.37 18.58
CA ARG A 69 -13.69 -3.74 19.68
C ARG A 69 -13.18 -5.18 19.58
N ARG A 70 -13.02 -5.71 18.36
CA ARG A 70 -12.60 -7.07 18.09
C ARG A 70 -11.22 -7.06 17.41
N PRO A 71 -10.16 -7.53 18.09
CA PRO A 71 -8.79 -7.44 17.55
C PRO A 71 -8.58 -8.30 16.30
N TRP A 72 -9.28 -9.43 16.18
CA TRP A 72 -9.16 -10.32 15.03
C TRP A 72 -9.73 -9.71 13.75
N ALA A 73 -10.77 -8.89 13.85
CA ALA A 73 -11.38 -8.20 12.72
C ALA A 73 -10.41 -7.20 12.07
N LEU A 74 -9.42 -6.72 12.82
CA LEU A 74 -8.36 -5.86 12.31
C LEU A 74 -7.13 -6.66 11.85
N ALA A 75 -6.74 -7.70 12.59
CA ALA A 75 -5.55 -8.48 12.29
C ALA A 75 -5.62 -9.20 10.94
N VAL A 76 -6.75 -9.83 10.62
CA VAL A 76 -6.94 -10.60 9.37
C VAL A 76 -6.73 -9.72 8.12
N PRO A 77 -7.45 -8.59 7.94
CA PRO A 77 -7.24 -7.74 6.77
C PRO A 77 -5.86 -7.09 6.75
N SER A 78 -5.27 -6.75 7.91
CA SER A 78 -3.90 -6.21 7.96
C SER A 78 -2.87 -7.21 7.41
N VAL A 79 -2.97 -8.47 7.83
CA VAL A 79 -2.06 -9.54 7.39
C VAL A 79 -2.28 -9.87 5.91
N MET A 80 -3.55 -9.94 5.45
CA MET A 80 -3.84 -10.12 4.03
C MET A 80 -3.26 -8.98 3.20
N CYS A 81 -3.40 -7.75 3.67
CA CYS A 81 -2.89 -6.57 2.98
C CYS A 81 -1.35 -6.57 2.89
N LEU A 82 -0.66 -7.07 3.93
CA LEU A 82 0.79 -7.31 3.88
C LEU A 82 1.16 -8.41 2.88
N ALA A 83 0.42 -9.53 2.86
CA ALA A 83 0.66 -10.61 1.91
C ALA A 83 0.48 -10.15 0.45
N THR A 84 -0.48 -9.27 0.18
CA THR A 84 -0.70 -8.68 -1.14
C THR A 84 0.37 -7.66 -1.57
N MET A 85 1.28 -7.25 -0.67
CA MET A 85 2.43 -6.42 -1.06
C MET A 85 3.53 -7.20 -1.77
N LEU A 86 3.56 -8.53 -1.67
CA LEU A 86 4.58 -9.37 -2.28
C LEU A 86 4.81 -9.11 -3.79
N PRO A 87 3.75 -9.04 -4.64
CA PRO A 87 3.93 -8.72 -6.06
C PRO A 87 4.52 -7.32 -6.29
N TYR A 88 4.28 -6.36 -5.40
CA TYR A 88 4.83 -5.01 -5.53
C TYR A 88 6.33 -4.98 -5.30
N PHE A 89 6.84 -5.77 -4.34
CA PHE A 89 8.28 -5.91 -4.14
C PHE A 89 8.95 -6.64 -5.30
N MET A 90 8.28 -7.61 -5.93
CA MET A 90 8.81 -8.27 -7.13
C MET A 90 8.86 -7.31 -8.32
N VAL A 91 7.81 -6.53 -8.56
CA VAL A 91 7.71 -5.64 -9.72
C VAL A 91 8.56 -4.36 -9.56
N MET A 92 8.53 -3.70 -8.39
CA MET A 92 9.31 -2.46 -8.17
C MET A 92 10.76 -2.73 -7.75
N GLY A 93 11.07 -3.90 -7.19
CA GLY A 93 12.42 -4.26 -6.77
C GLY A 93 13.33 -4.76 -7.89
N GLY A 94 12.84 -4.81 -9.14
CA GLY A 94 13.59 -5.37 -10.27
C GLY A 94 13.71 -6.90 -10.19
N GLY A 95 12.68 -7.59 -9.68
CA GLY A 95 12.60 -9.04 -9.74
C GLY A 95 12.60 -9.50 -11.19
N VAL A 96 13.69 -10.19 -11.55
CA VAL A 96 14.04 -10.84 -12.83
C VAL A 96 12.87 -11.14 -13.76
#